data_AF-A0A352D8V1-F1
#
_entry.id   AF-A0A352D8V1-F1
#
_cell.length_a   1.000
_cell.length_b   1.000
_cell.length_c   1.000
_cell.angle_alpha   90.00
_cell.angle_beta   90.00
_cell.angle_gamma   90.00
#
_symmetry.space_group_name_H-M   'P 1'
#
loop_
_entity.id
_entity.type
_entity.pdbx_description
1 polymer ?
#
loop_
_entity_poly.entity_id
_entity_poly.type
_entity_poly.pdbx_seq_one_letter_code
_entity_poly.pdbx_strand_id
1 'polypeptide(L)'
;MVLESGSGRGSVLEQTGLSQWTIGNIVIKNGSKVTHRANGTQKSCAVNMRVLNDMVVEAGGSVDVSGLGYAGGLSGVNGSGSGGGGGSTVSGGGGAGYGGMGGTGSGGTVGGIWYSSVVSPNDLGSGGGGSNGVNGGSGGGRIDLAVAGMLTVNGTISADGSAGNGSGNYGSGGGSGGAILLAAANLTGTGVISASGGAGGVGSTASGGGGAGGRVSGAYLFPGGRSVAGGPGAQAGQNGTWHDPRAVQPGGRRLCSPM
;
A
#
# COMPACT_ATOMS: atom_id res chain seq x y z
N MET A 1 10.03 17.94 -16.50
CA MET A 1 8.68 18.25 -16.02
C MET A 1 8.81 18.70 -14.57
N VAL A 2 8.21 19.84 -14.22
CA VAL A 2 8.08 20.25 -12.82
C VAL A 2 6.58 20.19 -12.52
N LEU A 3 6.20 19.42 -11.51
CA LEU A 3 4.84 19.48 -10.98
C LEU A 3 4.81 20.63 -9.98
N GLU A 4 4.31 21.76 -10.46
CA GLU A 4 4.04 22.96 -9.67
C GLU A 4 2.74 23.59 -10.17
N SER A 5 2.08 24.35 -9.30
CA SER A 5 0.84 25.04 -9.65
C SER A 5 1.11 26.50 -9.98
N GLY A 6 0.44 27.04 -10.98
CA GLY A 6 0.43 28.48 -11.24
C GLY A 6 -0.31 29.31 -10.16
N SER A 7 -0.91 28.68 -9.13
CA SER A 7 -1.85 29.33 -8.20
C SER A 7 -1.63 29.02 -6.70
N GLY A 8 -0.50 28.43 -6.31
CA GLY A 8 -0.19 28.09 -4.91
C GLY A 8 -0.92 26.86 -4.33
N ARG A 9 -1.58 26.04 -5.16
CA ARG A 9 -2.21 24.76 -4.79
C ARG A 9 -1.60 23.64 -5.62
N GLY A 10 -0.77 22.77 -5.04
CA GLY A 10 0.06 21.81 -5.80
C GLY A 10 -0.66 20.96 -6.86
N SER A 11 0.11 20.50 -7.85
CA SER A 11 -0.42 19.88 -9.08
C SER A 11 -0.56 18.37 -8.97
N VAL A 12 -1.62 17.80 -9.54
CA VAL A 12 -1.86 16.35 -9.54
C VAL A 12 -1.61 15.77 -10.93
N LEU A 13 -0.77 14.74 -10.97
CA LEU A 13 -0.55 13.90 -12.13
C LEU A 13 -1.18 12.53 -11.87
N GLU A 14 -2.29 12.22 -12.53
CA GLU A 14 -3.06 10.99 -12.33
C GLU A 14 -2.92 10.04 -13.53
N GLN A 15 -2.43 8.82 -13.29
CA GLN A 15 -2.48 7.73 -14.27
C GLN A 15 -3.84 7.01 -14.22
N THR A 16 -4.42 6.75 -15.39
CA THR A 16 -5.74 6.11 -15.55
C THR A 16 -5.66 4.74 -16.22
N GLY A 17 -4.47 4.14 -16.28
CA GLY A 17 -4.21 2.85 -16.90
C GLY A 17 -2.96 2.18 -16.35
N LEU A 18 -2.54 1.09 -17.00
CA LEU A 18 -1.34 0.31 -16.64
C LEU A 18 -0.11 0.61 -17.52
N SER A 19 -0.30 1.37 -18.60
CA SER A 19 0.77 1.69 -19.54
C SER A 19 1.88 2.50 -18.88
N GLN A 20 3.12 2.19 -19.23
CA GLN A 20 4.27 2.91 -18.71
C GLN A 20 4.34 4.30 -19.34
N TRP A 21 4.51 5.31 -18.50
CA TRP A 21 4.82 6.67 -18.94
C TRP A 21 6.33 6.88 -18.96
N THR A 22 6.85 7.46 -20.04
CA THR A 22 8.26 7.83 -20.14
C THR A 22 8.41 9.33 -19.95
N ILE A 23 9.20 9.73 -18.96
CA ILE A 23 9.39 11.13 -18.57
C ILE A 23 10.89 11.42 -18.57
N GLY A 24 11.31 12.60 -19.05
CA GLY A 24 12.72 13.02 -18.99
C GLY A 24 13.22 13.20 -17.56
N ASN A 25 12.85 14.33 -16.95
CA ASN A 25 13.07 14.65 -15.54
C ASN A 25 11.72 14.94 -14.87
N ILE A 26 11.59 14.63 -13.58
CA ILE A 26 10.43 15.05 -12.79
C ILE A 26 10.81 15.59 -11.42
N VAL A 27 10.27 16.76 -11.07
CA VAL A 27 10.30 17.30 -9.71
C VAL A 27 8.87 17.40 -9.20
N ILE A 28 8.57 16.71 -8.11
CA ILE A 28 7.30 16.76 -7.40
C ILE A 28 7.46 17.72 -6.22
N LYS A 29 6.99 18.95 -6.39
CA LYS A 29 7.10 19.99 -5.36
C LYS A 29 6.09 19.80 -4.23
N ASN A 30 6.27 20.59 -3.17
CA ASN A 30 5.32 20.69 -2.06
C ASN A 30 3.86 20.81 -2.55
N GLY A 31 2.97 20.00 -1.96
CA GLY A 31 1.55 19.94 -2.30
C GLY A 31 1.23 19.25 -3.63
N SER A 32 2.23 18.88 -4.43
CA SER A 32 2.02 18.18 -5.70
C SER A 32 2.06 16.67 -5.51
N LYS A 33 1.30 15.95 -6.34
CA LYS A 33 1.09 14.51 -6.20
C LYS A 33 1.14 13.79 -7.54
N VAL A 34 1.87 12.68 -7.62
CA VAL A 34 1.67 11.64 -8.63
C VAL A 34 0.81 10.53 -8.03
N THR A 35 -0.23 10.10 -8.75
CA THR A 35 -1.18 9.08 -8.27
C THR A 35 -1.76 8.29 -9.44
N HIS A 36 -2.63 7.33 -9.14
CA HIS A 36 -3.45 6.66 -10.15
C HIS A 36 -4.90 6.60 -9.70
N ARG A 37 -5.85 6.47 -10.63
CA ARG A 37 -7.27 6.31 -10.28
C ARG A 37 -7.47 5.08 -9.40
N ALA A 38 -8.41 5.16 -8.44
CA ALA A 38 -8.79 4.03 -7.59
C ALA A 38 -9.18 2.80 -8.42
N ASN A 39 -8.70 1.64 -7.99
CA ASN A 39 -9.14 0.36 -8.54
C ASN A 39 -10.40 -0.13 -7.80
N GLY A 40 -11.19 -0.95 -8.51
CA GLY A 40 -12.38 -1.58 -7.95
C GLY A 40 -12.10 -3.04 -7.61
N THR A 41 -12.82 -3.94 -8.26
CA THR A 41 -12.60 -5.38 -8.19
C THR A 41 -11.52 -5.87 -9.16
N GLN A 42 -11.07 -5.01 -10.08
CA GLN A 42 -10.11 -5.31 -11.14
C GLN A 42 -8.89 -4.40 -11.03
N LYS A 43 -7.73 -4.93 -11.46
CA LYS A 43 -6.49 -4.16 -11.61
C LYS A 43 -6.52 -3.41 -12.95
N SER A 44 -6.80 -2.11 -12.90
CA SER A 44 -6.97 -1.24 -14.06
C SER A 44 -5.96 -0.08 -14.10
N CYS A 45 -5.48 0.37 -12.94
CA CYS A 45 -4.63 1.55 -12.81
C CYS A 45 -3.44 1.26 -11.88
N ALA A 46 -2.28 1.80 -12.23
CA ALA A 46 -1.07 1.79 -11.41
C ALA A 46 -0.25 3.05 -11.71
N VAL A 47 0.61 3.44 -10.78
CA VAL A 47 1.71 4.35 -11.12
C VAL A 47 2.80 3.49 -11.78
N ASN A 48 3.04 3.69 -13.06
CA ASN A 48 4.05 2.99 -13.85
C ASN A 48 4.84 4.02 -14.67
N MET A 49 6.03 4.38 -14.19
CA MET A 49 6.83 5.46 -14.78
C MET A 49 8.30 5.04 -14.99
N ARG A 50 8.79 5.34 -16.19
CA ARG A 50 10.20 5.33 -16.56
C ARG A 50 10.69 6.79 -16.59
N VAL A 51 11.57 7.15 -15.66
CA VAL A 51 12.24 8.45 -15.66
C VAL A 51 13.62 8.30 -16.29
N LEU A 52 13.88 9.03 -17.37
CA LEU A 52 15.08 8.88 -18.20
C LEU A 52 16.32 9.51 -17.56
N ASN A 53 16.16 10.53 -16.72
CA ASN A 53 17.25 11.05 -15.90
C ASN A 53 16.82 11.11 -14.42
N ASP A 54 16.66 12.30 -13.82
CA ASP A 54 16.50 12.44 -12.37
C ASP A 54 15.03 12.62 -11.95
N MET A 55 14.72 12.09 -10.77
CA MET A 55 13.44 12.26 -10.10
C MET A 55 13.64 12.81 -8.69
N VAL A 56 12.97 13.91 -8.37
CA VAL A 56 12.99 14.52 -7.04
C VAL A 56 11.58 14.59 -6.48
N VAL A 57 11.38 14.01 -5.30
CA VAL A 57 10.18 14.19 -4.47
C VAL A 57 10.57 15.12 -3.34
N GLU A 58 10.21 16.41 -3.44
CA GLU A 58 10.54 17.40 -2.42
C GLU A 58 9.70 17.20 -1.15
N ALA A 59 10.10 17.86 -0.05
CA ALA A 59 9.32 17.84 1.18
C ALA A 59 7.88 18.34 0.93
N GLY A 60 6.91 17.51 1.30
CA GLY A 60 5.48 17.75 1.05
C GLY A 60 5.00 17.45 -0.37
N GLY A 61 5.86 17.02 -1.29
CA GLY A 61 5.47 16.36 -2.54
C GLY A 61 5.28 14.87 -2.33
N SER A 62 4.47 14.21 -3.16
CA SER A 62 4.22 12.77 -3.02
C SER A 62 4.05 11.98 -4.32
N VAL A 63 4.42 10.71 -4.26
CA VAL A 63 3.87 9.64 -5.11
C VAL A 63 2.98 8.80 -4.20
N ASP A 64 1.66 8.98 -4.29
CA ASP A 64 0.74 8.45 -3.30
C ASP A 64 -0.42 7.72 -3.97
N VAL A 65 -0.51 6.43 -3.68
CA VAL A 65 -1.54 5.51 -4.17
C VAL A 65 -2.24 4.80 -3.01
N SER A 66 -2.23 5.41 -1.82
CA SER A 66 -2.82 4.84 -0.61
C SER A 66 -4.33 4.64 -0.75
N GLY A 67 -4.82 3.45 -0.42
CA GLY A 67 -6.25 3.09 -0.55
C GLY A 67 -6.77 2.97 -1.99
N LEU A 68 -5.90 3.04 -3.00
CA LEU A 68 -6.28 3.01 -4.43
C LEU A 68 -6.14 1.62 -5.07
N GLY A 69 -5.82 0.60 -4.28
CA GLY A 69 -5.79 -0.82 -4.66
C GLY A 69 -7.18 -1.43 -4.77
N TYR A 70 -7.30 -2.73 -4.51
CA TYR A 70 -8.59 -3.40 -4.58
C TYR A 70 -9.57 -2.84 -3.52
N ALA A 71 -10.83 -2.70 -3.91
CA ALA A 71 -11.87 -2.15 -3.06
C ALA A 71 -12.15 -3.03 -1.83
N GLY A 72 -12.37 -2.38 -0.69
CA GLY A 72 -12.91 -3.03 0.51
C GLY A 72 -14.31 -3.60 0.28
N GLY A 73 -14.67 -4.62 1.06
CA GLY A 73 -15.97 -5.26 0.99
C GLY A 73 -17.08 -4.33 1.48
N LEU A 74 -18.23 -4.36 0.81
CA LEU A 74 -19.45 -3.75 1.32
C LEU A 74 -19.95 -4.48 2.58
N SER A 75 -20.98 -3.96 3.25
CA SER A 75 -21.56 -4.55 4.45
C SER A 75 -21.74 -6.08 4.35
N GLY A 76 -20.99 -6.83 5.16
CA GLY A 76 -21.02 -8.29 5.21
C GLY A 76 -20.39 -9.02 4.02
N VAL A 77 -19.76 -8.30 3.09
CA VAL A 77 -19.14 -8.84 1.88
C VAL A 77 -17.63 -8.91 2.04
N ASN A 78 -17.01 -9.94 1.44
CA ASN A 78 -15.56 -10.07 1.39
C ASN A 78 -14.92 -8.87 0.67
N GLY A 79 -13.70 -8.52 1.08
CA GLY A 79 -12.88 -7.57 0.34
C GLY A 79 -12.40 -8.13 -0.99
N SER A 80 -12.06 -7.24 -1.92
CA SER A 80 -11.60 -7.64 -3.26
C SER A 80 -10.10 -7.99 -3.29
N GLY A 81 -9.70 -8.73 -4.32
CA GLY A 81 -8.33 -9.17 -4.57
C GLY A 81 -7.98 -10.53 -3.95
N SER A 82 -6.82 -11.08 -4.31
CA SER A 82 -6.41 -12.45 -3.94
C SER A 82 -6.24 -12.66 -2.42
N GLY A 83 -5.97 -11.59 -1.68
CA GLY A 83 -5.90 -11.58 -0.22
C GLY A 83 -7.07 -10.82 0.42
N GLY A 84 -8.24 -10.80 -0.21
CA GLY A 84 -9.43 -10.14 0.34
C GLY A 84 -9.78 -10.65 1.74
N GLY A 85 -10.04 -9.75 2.68
CA GLY A 85 -10.48 -10.14 4.02
C GLY A 85 -11.92 -10.66 4.03
N GLY A 86 -12.24 -11.60 4.93
CA GLY A 86 -13.60 -12.15 5.05
C GLY A 86 -14.61 -11.11 5.55
N GLY A 87 -15.78 -11.05 4.93
CA GLY A 87 -16.91 -10.22 5.38
C GLY A 87 -17.77 -10.94 6.42
N SER A 88 -18.51 -10.18 7.22
CA SER A 88 -19.46 -10.75 8.18
C SER A 88 -20.65 -9.84 8.49
N THR A 89 -21.83 -10.40 8.70
CA THR A 89 -23.03 -9.64 9.11
C THR A 89 -23.28 -9.66 10.62
N VAL A 90 -22.47 -10.41 11.37
CA VAL A 90 -22.66 -10.63 12.81
C VAL A 90 -21.38 -10.47 13.63
N SER A 91 -20.24 -10.24 12.98
CA SER A 91 -18.91 -10.23 13.59
C SER A 91 -18.01 -9.20 12.91
N GLY A 92 -16.81 -8.99 13.44
CA GLY A 92 -15.86 -8.05 12.85
C GLY A 92 -15.37 -8.56 11.51
N GLY A 93 -15.14 -7.66 10.55
CA GLY A 93 -14.58 -8.04 9.25
C GLY A 93 -13.12 -8.48 9.39
N GLY A 94 -12.68 -9.46 8.59
CA GLY A 94 -11.29 -9.87 8.49
C GLY A 94 -10.45 -8.81 7.77
N GLY A 95 -9.24 -8.55 8.26
CA GLY A 95 -8.26 -7.68 7.59
C GLY A 95 -7.73 -8.32 6.30
N ALA A 96 -7.32 -7.51 5.33
CA ALA A 96 -6.81 -8.02 4.06
C ALA A 96 -5.35 -8.48 4.16
N GLY A 97 -4.95 -9.45 3.34
CA GLY A 97 -3.56 -9.92 3.20
C GLY A 97 -2.88 -9.41 1.92
N TYR A 98 -1.55 -9.30 1.95
CA TYR A 98 -0.70 -9.04 0.77
C TYR A 98 0.75 -9.46 1.01
N GLY A 99 1.52 -8.63 1.74
CA GLY A 99 2.90 -8.89 2.12
C GLY A 99 3.01 -9.92 3.24
N GLY A 100 1.98 -9.98 4.09
CA GLY A 100 1.71 -11.00 5.10
C GLY A 100 0.21 -11.33 5.17
N MET A 101 -0.19 -12.12 6.17
CA MET A 101 -1.60 -12.41 6.45
C MET A 101 -2.31 -11.22 7.11
N GLY A 102 -3.56 -10.97 6.73
CA GLY A 102 -4.42 -10.03 7.43
C GLY A 102 -4.88 -10.58 8.78
N GLY A 103 -5.18 -9.69 9.73
CA GLY A 103 -5.67 -10.07 11.05
C GLY A 103 -7.10 -10.61 11.00
N THR A 104 -7.42 -11.57 11.88
CA THR A 104 -8.79 -12.07 12.07
C THR A 104 -9.65 -11.02 12.79
N GLY A 105 -10.89 -10.82 12.33
CA GLY A 105 -11.87 -9.98 13.03
C GLY A 105 -12.42 -10.64 14.30
N SER A 106 -12.96 -9.86 15.23
CA SER A 106 -13.70 -10.37 16.40
C SER A 106 -14.78 -11.35 15.94
N GLY A 107 -14.96 -12.48 16.62
CA GLY A 107 -15.89 -13.54 16.20
C GLY A 107 -15.31 -14.55 15.20
N GLY A 108 -14.05 -14.38 14.79
CA GLY A 108 -13.31 -15.39 14.03
C GLY A 108 -13.35 -15.23 12.51
N THR A 109 -13.83 -14.09 11.99
CA THR A 109 -13.84 -13.83 10.55
C THR A 109 -12.39 -13.76 10.03
N VAL A 110 -12.05 -14.72 9.17
CA VAL A 110 -10.67 -14.96 8.72
C VAL A 110 -10.12 -13.78 7.92
N GLY A 111 -8.88 -13.40 8.21
CA GLY A 111 -8.13 -12.42 7.43
C GLY A 111 -7.61 -12.99 6.11
N GLY A 112 -7.22 -12.12 5.19
CA GLY A 112 -6.74 -12.51 3.87
C GLY A 112 -5.33 -13.11 3.89
N ILE A 113 -5.01 -13.90 2.87
CA ILE A 113 -3.69 -14.50 2.67
C ILE A 113 -2.71 -13.54 1.96
N TRP A 114 -1.42 -13.84 2.06
CA TRP A 114 -0.34 -13.17 1.37
C TRP A 114 -0.25 -13.65 -0.08
N TYR A 115 0.21 -12.79 -0.97
CA TYR A 115 0.43 -13.11 -2.39
C TYR A 115 1.46 -12.15 -3.00
N SER A 116 1.66 -12.22 -4.32
CA SER A 116 2.61 -11.44 -5.10
C SER A 116 4.09 -11.78 -4.80
N SER A 117 4.98 -11.44 -5.73
CA SER A 117 6.40 -11.70 -5.60
C SER A 117 7.06 -10.74 -4.59
N VAL A 118 7.96 -11.25 -3.75
CA VAL A 118 8.84 -10.42 -2.90
C VAL A 118 9.82 -9.58 -3.73
N VAL A 119 10.36 -10.16 -4.81
CA VAL A 119 11.43 -9.52 -5.62
C VAL A 119 10.87 -8.49 -6.60
N SER A 120 9.79 -8.83 -7.31
CA SER A 120 9.11 -7.97 -8.28
C SER A 120 7.60 -7.90 -8.01
N PRO A 121 7.15 -7.22 -6.95
CA PRO A 121 5.72 -7.11 -6.63
C PRO A 121 4.97 -6.33 -7.72
N ASN A 122 3.93 -6.92 -8.32
CA ASN A 122 3.23 -6.34 -9.47
C ASN A 122 1.69 -6.31 -9.35
N ASP A 123 1.17 -6.66 -8.17
CA ASP A 123 -0.26 -6.65 -7.86
C ASP A 123 -0.64 -5.53 -6.89
N LEU A 124 -1.91 -5.16 -6.90
CA LEU A 124 -2.50 -4.20 -5.96
C LEU A 124 -2.69 -4.85 -4.59
N GLY A 125 -2.69 -4.06 -3.52
CA GLY A 125 -3.15 -4.48 -2.20
C GLY A 125 -4.64 -4.86 -2.21
N SER A 126 -5.00 -5.81 -1.35
CA SER A 126 -6.37 -6.31 -1.21
C SER A 126 -7.23 -5.44 -0.27
N GLY A 127 -8.54 -5.46 -0.51
CA GLY A 127 -9.52 -4.83 0.37
C GLY A 127 -9.83 -5.68 1.60
N GLY A 128 -10.11 -5.04 2.73
CA GLY A 128 -10.61 -5.69 3.95
C GLY A 128 -12.07 -6.09 3.81
N GLY A 129 -12.51 -7.07 4.61
CA GLY A 129 -13.90 -7.52 4.60
C GLY A 129 -14.83 -6.53 5.30
N GLY A 130 -16.03 -6.32 4.75
CA GLY A 130 -17.04 -5.48 5.37
C GLY A 130 -17.69 -6.15 6.59
N SER A 131 -18.24 -5.34 7.48
CA SER A 131 -19.07 -5.80 8.60
C SER A 131 -20.47 -5.20 8.52
N ASN A 132 -21.39 -5.56 9.42
CA ASN A 132 -22.78 -5.12 9.37
C ASN A 132 -22.88 -3.58 9.37
N GLY A 133 -23.37 -3.03 8.26
CA GLY A 133 -23.54 -1.59 8.08
C GLY A 133 -22.24 -0.82 7.85
N VAL A 134 -21.09 -1.48 7.74
CA VAL A 134 -19.77 -0.82 7.59
C VAL A 134 -18.90 -1.49 6.52
N ASN A 135 -18.30 -0.67 5.65
CA ASN A 135 -17.46 -1.15 4.57
C ASN A 135 -16.02 -1.38 5.03
N GLY A 136 -15.35 -2.36 4.46
CA GLY A 136 -13.92 -2.63 4.67
C GLY A 136 -13.03 -1.55 4.06
N GLY A 137 -11.79 -1.47 4.54
CA GLY A 137 -10.78 -0.58 3.98
C GLY A 137 -10.27 -1.07 2.62
N SER A 138 -10.05 -0.16 1.67
CA SER A 138 -9.42 -0.48 0.39
C SER A 138 -7.92 -0.75 0.55
N GLY A 139 -7.37 -1.64 -0.28
CA GLY A 139 -5.94 -1.91 -0.31
C GLY A 139 -5.11 -0.77 -0.91
N GLY A 140 -3.81 -0.79 -0.69
CA GLY A 140 -2.86 0.13 -1.32
C GLY A 140 -2.68 -0.13 -2.82
N GLY A 141 -2.40 0.91 -3.59
CA GLY A 141 -2.15 0.82 -5.02
C GLY A 141 -0.82 0.17 -5.40
N ARG A 142 -0.43 0.31 -6.68
CA ARG A 142 0.87 -0.15 -7.19
C ARG A 142 1.69 1.02 -7.70
N ILE A 143 2.95 1.05 -7.29
CA ILE A 143 3.99 1.97 -7.76
C ILE A 143 5.11 1.14 -8.41
N ASP A 144 5.41 1.44 -9.67
CA ASP A 144 6.56 0.95 -10.42
C ASP A 144 7.33 2.16 -10.98
N LEU A 145 8.50 2.42 -10.40
CA LEU A 145 9.35 3.56 -10.75
C LEU A 145 10.72 3.09 -11.19
N ALA A 146 11.02 3.30 -12.46
CA ALA A 146 12.33 3.03 -13.06
C ALA A 146 13.03 4.35 -13.43
N VAL A 147 13.86 4.85 -12.53
CA VAL A 147 14.64 6.09 -12.65
C VAL A 147 16.05 5.75 -13.14
N ALA A 148 16.48 6.29 -14.28
CA ALA A 148 17.83 6.00 -14.79
C ALA A 148 18.92 6.73 -14.00
N GLY A 149 18.62 7.92 -13.49
CA GLY A 149 19.54 8.75 -12.71
C GLY A 149 19.31 8.65 -11.20
N MET A 150 19.37 9.79 -10.53
CA MET A 150 19.16 9.93 -9.09
C MET A 150 17.67 10.04 -8.75
N LEU A 151 17.23 9.18 -7.82
CA LEU A 151 15.95 9.30 -7.14
C LEU A 151 16.17 9.90 -5.75
N THR A 152 15.73 11.15 -5.55
CA THR A 152 15.78 11.84 -4.25
C THR A 152 14.39 11.88 -3.64
N VAL A 153 14.20 11.24 -2.49
CA VAL A 153 12.91 11.19 -1.77
C VAL A 153 13.02 11.94 -0.44
N ASN A 154 12.66 13.22 -0.45
CA ASN A 154 12.51 14.04 0.75
C ASN A 154 11.04 14.20 1.18
N GLY A 155 10.11 13.93 0.27
CA GLY A 155 8.67 13.80 0.55
C GLY A 155 8.24 12.36 0.81
N THR A 156 7.12 11.94 0.24
CA THR A 156 6.51 10.64 0.51
C THR A 156 6.29 9.81 -0.74
N ILE A 157 6.64 8.53 -0.69
CA ILE A 157 6.16 7.51 -1.64
C ILE A 157 5.32 6.52 -0.83
N SER A 158 4.01 6.45 -1.08
CA SER A 158 3.10 5.60 -0.29
C SER A 158 2.17 4.75 -1.13
N ALA A 159 2.02 3.50 -0.70
CA ALA A 159 1.01 2.54 -1.15
C ALA A 159 0.32 1.91 0.07
N ASP A 160 -0.06 2.71 1.06
CA ASP A 160 -0.68 2.23 2.30
C ASP A 160 -2.13 1.74 2.07
N GLY A 161 -2.57 0.78 2.88
CA GLY A 161 -3.97 0.36 2.94
C GLY A 161 -4.82 1.33 3.76
N SER A 162 -6.10 1.48 3.40
CA SER A 162 -7.06 2.27 4.20
C SER A 162 -7.56 1.50 5.41
N ALA A 163 -7.88 2.23 6.48
CA ALA A 163 -8.57 1.67 7.62
C ALA A 163 -9.97 1.15 7.25
N GLY A 164 -10.43 0.12 7.96
CA GLY A 164 -11.83 -0.29 7.95
C GLY A 164 -12.71 0.68 8.73
N ASN A 165 -13.97 0.80 8.33
CA ASN A 165 -14.97 1.61 9.01
C ASN A 165 -15.51 0.89 10.26
N GLY A 166 -15.92 1.66 11.26
CA GLY A 166 -16.59 1.17 12.47
C GLY A 166 -17.86 1.97 12.75
N SER A 167 -18.93 1.30 13.18
CA SER A 167 -20.19 1.93 13.57
C SER A 167 -20.96 1.05 14.54
N GLY A 168 -21.36 1.64 15.67
CA GLY A 168 -22.06 0.93 16.74
C GLY A 168 -21.30 -0.30 17.20
N ASN A 169 -21.90 -1.47 16.96
CA ASN A 169 -21.36 -2.76 17.42
C ASN A 169 -20.25 -3.32 16.53
N TYR A 170 -20.13 -2.83 15.29
CA TYR A 170 -19.44 -3.55 14.22
C TYR A 170 -18.30 -2.73 13.60
N GLY A 171 -17.16 -3.39 13.42
CA GLY A 171 -15.97 -2.89 12.74
C GLY A 171 -15.57 -3.80 11.59
N SER A 172 -15.29 -3.21 10.43
CA SER A 172 -14.84 -3.92 9.24
C SER A 172 -13.31 -4.08 9.21
N GLY A 173 -12.80 -4.96 8.36
CA GLY A 173 -11.36 -5.19 8.24
C GLY A 173 -10.61 -4.06 7.54
N GLY A 174 -9.36 -3.84 7.94
CA GLY A 174 -8.43 -2.92 7.26
C GLY A 174 -7.95 -3.47 5.91
N GLY A 175 -7.73 -2.57 4.95
CA GLY A 175 -7.10 -2.91 3.66
C GLY A 175 -5.60 -3.16 3.81
N SER A 176 -5.03 -3.99 2.95
CA SER A 176 -3.59 -4.30 3.02
C SER A 176 -2.76 -3.18 2.39
N GLY A 177 -1.49 -3.09 2.76
CA GLY A 177 -0.52 -2.34 1.96
C GLY A 177 -0.43 -2.88 0.53
N GLY A 178 0.08 -2.04 -0.37
CA GLY A 178 0.23 -2.31 -1.80
C GLY A 178 1.65 -2.70 -2.22
N ALA A 179 1.97 -2.44 -3.48
CA ALA A 179 3.26 -2.75 -4.09
C ALA A 179 4.06 -1.49 -4.40
N ILE A 180 5.35 -1.50 -4.03
CA ILE A 180 6.32 -0.51 -4.46
C ILE A 180 7.52 -1.25 -5.04
N LEU A 181 7.74 -1.08 -6.35
CA LEU A 181 8.94 -1.52 -7.05
C LEU A 181 9.73 -0.29 -7.49
N LEU A 182 10.93 -0.12 -6.94
CA LEU A 182 11.85 0.96 -7.30
C LEU A 182 13.07 0.39 -8.01
N ALA A 183 13.46 1.00 -9.11
CA ALA A 183 14.75 0.81 -9.73
C ALA A 183 15.36 2.19 -9.97
N ALA A 184 16.47 2.50 -9.31
CA ALA A 184 17.20 3.75 -9.48
C ALA A 184 18.70 3.48 -9.48
N ALA A 185 19.48 4.24 -10.25
CA ALA A 185 20.94 4.15 -10.19
C ALA A 185 21.46 4.60 -8.81
N ASN A 186 20.86 5.66 -8.25
CA ASN A 186 21.11 6.12 -6.90
C ASN A 186 19.79 6.47 -6.21
N LEU A 187 19.67 6.13 -4.93
CA LEU A 187 18.49 6.41 -4.10
C LEU A 187 18.93 7.10 -2.82
N THR A 188 18.41 8.30 -2.57
CA THR A 188 18.75 9.13 -1.40
C THR A 188 17.52 9.89 -0.90
N GLY A 189 17.69 10.63 0.19
CA GLY A 189 16.68 11.51 0.78
C GLY A 189 16.26 11.12 2.18
N THR A 190 15.58 12.03 2.85
CA THR A 190 15.19 11.91 4.28
C THR A 190 13.69 11.67 4.49
N GLY A 191 12.96 11.52 3.39
CA GLY A 191 11.51 11.32 3.38
C GLY A 191 11.08 9.92 3.79
N VAL A 192 9.88 9.52 3.38
CA VAL A 192 9.26 8.24 3.77
C VAL A 192 8.87 7.42 2.55
N ILE A 193 9.15 6.12 2.61
CA ILE A 193 8.58 5.12 1.71
C ILE A 193 7.76 4.13 2.55
N SER A 194 6.46 4.00 2.25
CA SER A 194 5.53 3.19 3.05
C SER A 194 4.60 2.34 2.20
N ALA A 195 4.38 1.10 2.63
CA ALA A 195 3.31 0.24 2.16
C ALA A 195 2.71 -0.51 3.36
N SER A 196 2.22 0.23 4.34
CA SER A 196 1.65 -0.27 5.58
C SER A 196 0.20 -0.73 5.40
N GLY A 197 -0.26 -1.66 6.22
CA GLY A 197 -1.65 -2.08 6.27
C GLY A 197 -2.52 -1.08 7.05
N GLY A 198 -3.79 -1.00 6.68
CA GLY A 198 -4.78 -0.18 7.36
C GLY A 198 -5.28 -0.81 8.66
N ALA A 199 -5.70 0.00 9.62
CA ALA A 199 -6.30 -0.47 10.86
C ALA A 199 -7.66 -1.15 10.61
N GLY A 200 -8.01 -2.15 11.42
CA GLY A 200 -9.38 -2.65 11.52
C GLY A 200 -10.31 -1.59 12.12
N GLY A 201 -11.55 -1.54 11.65
CA GLY A 201 -12.58 -0.67 12.19
C GLY A 201 -12.92 -1.05 13.64
N VAL A 202 -13.25 -0.06 14.45
CA VAL A 202 -13.58 -0.25 15.87
C VAL A 202 -15.09 -0.40 16.02
N GLY A 203 -15.52 -1.54 16.57
CA GLY A 203 -16.90 -1.79 16.99
C GLY A 203 -16.95 -2.08 18.49
N SER A 204 -18.04 -1.69 19.17
CA SER A 204 -18.17 -1.84 20.63
C SER A 204 -18.15 -3.30 21.10
N THR A 205 -18.53 -4.25 20.24
CA THR A 205 -18.55 -5.69 20.54
C THR A 205 -17.76 -6.51 19.52
N ALA A 206 -17.66 -6.03 18.28
CA ALA A 206 -17.00 -6.75 17.21
C ALA A 206 -16.11 -5.80 16.38
N SER A 207 -14.81 -5.77 16.69
CA SER A 207 -13.83 -4.98 15.93
C SER A 207 -13.27 -5.76 14.75
N GLY A 208 -12.88 -5.06 13.70
CA GLY A 208 -12.28 -5.66 12.51
C GLY A 208 -10.81 -6.02 12.71
N GLY A 209 -10.31 -6.96 11.91
CA GLY A 209 -8.89 -7.30 11.85
C GLY A 209 -8.08 -6.25 11.07
N GLY A 210 -6.82 -6.07 11.46
CA GLY A 210 -5.90 -5.17 10.78
C GLY A 210 -5.43 -5.72 9.43
N GLY A 211 -5.25 -4.85 8.45
CA GLY A 211 -4.69 -5.22 7.15
C GLY A 211 -3.21 -5.55 7.25
N ALA A 212 -2.72 -6.49 6.44
CA ALA A 212 -1.30 -6.81 6.37
C ALA A 212 -0.49 -5.68 5.71
N GLY A 213 0.80 -5.63 6.01
CA GLY A 213 1.74 -4.80 5.26
C GLY A 213 1.90 -5.25 3.80
N GLY A 214 2.41 -4.34 2.98
CA GLY A 214 2.64 -4.49 1.55
C GLY A 214 4.01 -5.07 1.19
N ARG A 215 4.45 -4.89 -0.05
CA ARG A 215 5.79 -5.29 -0.50
C ARG A 215 6.53 -4.12 -1.13
N VAL A 216 7.76 -3.88 -0.66
CA VAL A 216 8.68 -2.88 -1.21
C VAL A 216 9.94 -3.60 -1.70
N SER A 217 10.34 -3.36 -2.94
CA SER A 217 11.56 -3.92 -3.53
C SER A 217 12.40 -2.86 -4.24
N GLY A 218 13.71 -3.05 -4.21
CA GLY A 218 14.71 -2.15 -4.82
C GLY A 218 15.02 -0.87 -4.03
N ALA A 219 14.35 -0.64 -2.90
CA ALA A 219 14.58 0.48 -2.00
C ALA A 219 15.54 0.18 -0.82
N TYR A 220 16.27 -0.94 -0.85
CA TYR A 220 16.98 -1.49 0.31
C TYR A 220 18.07 -0.57 0.93
N LEU A 221 18.63 0.35 0.15
CA LEU A 221 19.60 1.36 0.61
C LEU A 221 18.98 2.69 1.05
N PHE A 222 17.66 2.87 0.99
CA PHE A 222 17.02 4.16 1.26
C PHE A 222 17.28 4.69 2.69
N PRO A 223 17.94 5.82 2.90
CA PRO A 223 18.33 6.23 4.26
C PRO A 223 17.20 6.86 5.09
N GLY A 224 16.06 7.21 4.47
CA GLY A 224 14.89 7.79 5.14
C GLY A 224 14.00 6.76 5.85
N GLY A 225 12.79 7.21 6.22
CA GLY A 225 11.79 6.38 6.91
C GLY A 225 11.24 5.26 6.03
N ARG A 226 11.08 4.08 6.62
CA ARG A 226 10.62 2.86 5.93
C ARG A 226 9.51 2.21 6.73
N SER A 227 8.39 1.85 6.09
CA SER A 227 7.36 1.05 6.75
C SER A 227 6.69 0.05 5.81
N VAL A 228 6.55 -1.17 6.30
CA VAL A 228 5.68 -2.21 5.75
C VAL A 228 4.89 -2.86 6.90
N ALA A 229 4.57 -2.09 7.95
CA ALA A 229 3.89 -2.61 9.12
C ALA A 229 2.48 -3.12 8.79
N GLY A 230 2.03 -4.16 9.47
CA GLY A 230 0.62 -4.50 9.51
C GLY A 230 -0.17 -3.49 10.34
N GLY A 231 -1.44 -3.29 9.99
CA GLY A 231 -2.34 -2.42 10.71
C GLY A 231 -2.81 -3.07 12.02
N PRO A 232 -3.17 -2.27 13.05
CA PRO A 232 -3.79 -2.78 14.27
C PRO A 232 -5.24 -3.23 14.01
N GLY A 233 -5.81 -4.00 14.93
CA GLY A 233 -7.20 -4.46 14.87
C GLY A 233 -7.48 -5.48 15.97
N ALA A 234 -8.63 -6.16 15.91
CA ALA A 234 -8.96 -7.26 16.81
C ALA A 234 -7.84 -8.30 16.86
N GLN A 235 -7.26 -8.60 15.69
CA GLN A 235 -5.90 -9.06 15.56
C GLN A 235 -5.17 -8.12 14.60
N ALA A 236 -3.89 -7.85 14.88
CA ALA A 236 -3.05 -7.08 13.97
C ALA A 236 -2.78 -7.88 12.68
N GLY A 237 -2.68 -7.17 11.56
CA GLY A 237 -2.13 -7.75 10.35
C GLY A 237 -0.64 -8.04 10.51
N GLN A 238 -0.12 -9.02 9.76
CA GLN A 238 1.31 -9.28 9.73
C GLN A 238 2.04 -8.19 8.95
N ASN A 239 3.29 -7.94 9.34
CA ASN A 239 4.17 -7.06 8.58
C ASN A 239 4.42 -7.64 7.18
N GLY A 240 4.58 -6.72 6.24
CA GLY A 240 4.90 -7.01 4.86
C GLY A 240 6.38 -7.29 4.65
N THR A 241 6.87 -7.04 3.44
CA THR A 241 8.27 -7.30 3.11
C THR A 241 8.96 -6.08 2.55
N TRP A 242 10.11 -5.75 3.13
CA TRP A 242 11.09 -4.85 2.53
C TRP A 242 12.26 -5.69 2.00
N HIS A 243 12.32 -5.88 0.69
CA HIS A 243 13.27 -6.81 0.07
C HIS A 243 14.68 -6.18 -0.03
N ASP A 244 15.68 -6.81 0.61
CA ASP A 244 17.11 -6.55 0.41
C ASP A 244 17.74 -7.68 -0.43
N PRO A 245 18.14 -7.42 -1.69
CA PRO A 245 18.75 -8.44 -2.56
C PRO A 245 20.14 -8.89 -2.10
N ARG A 246 20.77 -8.18 -1.16
CA ARG A 246 22.09 -8.53 -0.59
C ARG A 246 21.99 -9.35 0.69
N ALA A 247 20.77 -9.58 1.21
CA ALA A 247 20.56 -10.44 2.36
C ALA A 247 20.87 -11.90 1.98
N VAL A 248 22.15 -12.25 1.95
CA VAL A 248 22.63 -13.62 1.98
C VAL A 248 22.68 -14.03 3.45
N GLN A 249 21.84 -14.98 3.87
CA GLN A 249 21.99 -15.56 5.20
C GLN A 249 23.15 -16.57 5.22
N PRO A 250 23.96 -16.63 6.29
CA PRO A 250 24.82 -17.78 6.54
C PRO A 250 23.93 -19.03 6.66
N GLY A 251 24.01 -19.97 5.72
CA GLY A 251 23.37 -21.29 5.84
C GLY A 251 22.14 -21.60 4.97
N GLY A 252 21.82 -20.82 3.93
CA GLY A 252 21.01 -21.35 2.81
C GLY A 252 19.51 -21.63 3.05
N ARG A 253 18.85 -21.02 4.04
CA ARG A 253 17.38 -21.01 4.14
C ARG A 253 16.84 -19.59 4.17
N ARG A 254 15.85 -19.31 3.32
CA ARG A 254 15.22 -17.99 3.15
C ARG A 254 14.34 -17.68 4.37
N LEU A 255 14.70 -16.65 5.14
CA LEU A 255 13.79 -15.97 6.05
C LEU A 255 13.70 -14.50 5.64
N CYS A 256 12.47 -14.03 5.38
CA CYS A 256 12.16 -12.61 5.36
C CYS A 256 12.30 -12.09 6.80
N SER A 257 13.07 -11.03 7.01
CA SER A 257 13.19 -10.39 8.33
C SER A 257 11.92 -9.58 8.63
N PRO A 258 11.23 -9.80 9.77
CA PRO A 258 10.27 -8.85 10.28
C PRO A 258 11.03 -7.73 11.02
N MET A 259 10.83 -6.48 10.60
CA MET A 259 11.02 -5.29 11.45
C MET A 259 9.64 -4.84 11.92
#